data_AF-A0A9E2P678-F1
#
_entry.id   AF-A0A9E2P678-F1
#
_cell.length_a   1.000
_cell.length_b   1.000
_cell.length_c   1.000
_cell.angle_alpha   90.00
_cell.angle_beta   90.00
_cell.angle_gamma   90.00
#
_symmetry.space_group_name_H-M   'P 1'
#
loop_
_entity.id
_entity.type
_entity.pdbx_description
1 polymer ?
#
loop_
_entity_poly.entity_id
_entity_poly.type
_entity_poly.pdbx_seq_one_letter_code
_entity_poly.pdbx_strand_id
1 'polypeptide(L)'
;MRTPVLLSTVAALALGLALPGLAAAQDAAGAPPAPVLDIVRRATDLPPPITTVGPRHHIVNLETTEVIGQVEDGTTFTYWTYNNRVPGPFVRVRVGDTVEVNMTNAADNAMMHNVDFHAVTGPGGGAAATAANPGETKSFTFKALAPGLYVYHCATPMVSQHIANGMYGLILVEPEGGLPAVDHEFYVMQGELYTEEEMGTPGLLTESVEHLMNEQPTYYVMNGAFKALTGDNALQAEVGDTARIYFGVGGPNKISSFHVIGEIFDHVYRDASLTSPPITDVQTVLVPPGGATVVELKFEVPGSYIMV
;
A
#
# COMPACT_ATOMS: atom_id res chain seq x y z
N MET A 1 -22.86 -0.72 -31.86
CA MET A 1 -23.25 0.43 -31.01
C MET A 1 -22.09 0.70 -30.06
N ARG A 2 -21.56 1.92 -30.02
CA ARG A 2 -20.49 2.31 -29.09
C ARG A 2 -21.15 2.77 -27.78
N THR A 3 -20.96 2.03 -26.70
CA THR A 3 -21.41 2.44 -25.37
C THR A 3 -20.53 3.61 -24.91
N PRO A 4 -21.09 4.76 -24.49
CA PRO A 4 -20.28 5.87 -24.03
C PRO A 4 -19.56 5.49 -22.72
N VAL A 5 -18.26 5.78 -22.64
CA VAL A 5 -17.48 5.72 -21.40
C VAL A 5 -17.50 7.13 -20.82
N LEU A 6 -18.14 7.33 -19.66
CA LEU A 6 -18.05 8.58 -18.92
C LEU A 6 -16.76 8.57 -18.09
N LEU A 7 -15.83 9.46 -18.44
CA LEU A 7 -14.70 9.82 -17.59
C LEU A 7 -15.17 10.98 -16.70
N SER A 8 -15.67 10.68 -15.50
CA SER A 8 -16.06 11.70 -14.53
C SER A 8 -14.90 12.01 -13.59
N THR A 9 -14.44 13.26 -13.57
CA THR A 9 -13.70 13.80 -12.42
C THR A 9 -14.67 13.88 -11.24
N VAL A 10 -14.36 13.23 -10.12
CA VAL A 10 -15.10 13.46 -8.88
C VAL A 10 -14.68 14.83 -8.36
N ALA A 11 -15.35 15.88 -8.82
CA ALA A 11 -15.40 17.12 -8.07
C ALA A 11 -16.20 16.80 -6.80
N ALA A 12 -15.57 16.97 -5.63
CA ALA A 12 -16.22 16.80 -4.34
C ALA A 12 -17.47 17.69 -4.27
N LEU A 13 -18.64 17.11 -4.49
CA LEU A 13 -19.91 17.75 -4.22
C LEU A 13 -20.18 17.53 -2.73
N ALA A 14 -19.94 18.56 -1.92
CA ALA A 14 -20.34 18.59 -0.53
C ALA A 14 -21.87 18.56 -0.44
N LEU A 15 -22.45 17.36 -0.38
CA LEU A 15 -23.85 17.18 -0.01
C LEU A 15 -23.92 17.17 1.51
N GLY A 16 -24.35 18.30 2.08
CA GLY A 16 -24.69 18.40 3.50
C GLY A 16 -25.90 17.51 3.81
N LEU A 17 -25.65 16.28 4.25
CA LEU A 17 -26.62 15.44 4.92
C LEU A 17 -26.41 15.61 6.43
N ALA A 18 -27.36 16.28 7.08
CA ALA A 18 -27.40 16.37 8.53
C ALA A 18 -27.66 14.97 9.10
N LEU A 19 -26.66 14.40 9.76
CA LEU A 19 -26.82 13.20 10.58
C LEU A 19 -27.53 13.58 11.90
N PRO A 20 -28.54 12.82 12.35
CA PRO A 20 -29.11 13.01 13.67
C PRO A 20 -28.07 12.62 14.74
N GLY A 21 -27.95 13.45 15.77
CA GLY A 21 -26.95 13.29 16.83
C GLY A 21 -27.04 11.92 17.50
N LEU A 22 -25.90 11.22 17.53
CA LEU A 22 -25.73 10.05 18.39
C LEU A 22 -25.56 10.53 19.83
N ALA A 23 -26.43 9.99 20.69
CA ALA A 23 -26.30 10.07 22.13
C ALA A 23 -24.99 9.43 22.58
N ALA A 24 -24.37 10.04 23.60
CA ALA A 24 -23.15 9.57 24.24
C ALA A 24 -23.23 8.09 24.63
N ALA A 25 -22.27 7.31 24.15
CA ALA A 25 -22.04 5.96 24.65
C ALA A 25 -21.50 6.05 26.09
N GLN A 26 -22.20 5.36 26.98
CA GLN A 26 -21.82 5.16 28.37
C GLN A 26 -20.50 4.39 28.48
N ASP A 27 -19.73 4.72 29.51
CA ASP A 27 -18.49 4.07 29.94
C ASP A 27 -18.57 2.53 29.86
N ALA A 28 -17.87 1.95 28.90
CA ALA A 28 -17.54 0.52 28.89
C ALA A 28 -16.27 0.29 29.73
N ALA A 29 -16.40 0.45 31.05
CA ALA A 29 -15.35 0.03 31.97
C ALA A 29 -15.26 -1.50 31.99
N GLY A 30 -14.18 -2.07 31.44
CA GLY A 30 -13.78 -3.46 31.72
C GLY A 30 -13.36 -4.36 30.56
N ALA A 31 -13.30 -3.89 29.31
CA ALA A 31 -12.64 -4.67 28.26
C ALA A 31 -11.11 -4.62 28.44
N PRO A 32 -10.37 -5.75 28.31
CA PRO A 32 -8.92 -5.69 28.23
C PRO A 32 -8.52 -4.79 27.04
N PRO A 33 -7.43 -4.02 27.16
CA PRO A 33 -6.95 -3.21 26.04
C PRO A 33 -6.73 -4.11 24.83
N ALA A 34 -7.15 -3.64 23.66
CA ALA A 34 -6.95 -4.38 22.41
C ALA A 34 -5.46 -4.71 22.23
N PRO A 35 -5.12 -5.91 21.73
CA PRO A 35 -3.73 -6.29 21.55
C PRO A 35 -3.03 -5.32 20.59
N VAL A 36 -1.85 -4.85 20.96
CA VAL A 36 -1.00 -4.06 20.08
C VAL A 36 -0.35 -5.01 19.08
N LEU A 37 -0.56 -4.75 17.80
CA LEU A 37 -0.05 -5.56 16.71
C LEU A 37 1.23 -4.95 16.13
N ASP A 38 2.20 -5.80 15.79
CA ASP A 38 3.25 -5.43 14.84
C ASP A 38 2.62 -5.30 13.45
N ILE A 39 2.48 -4.08 12.94
CA ILE A 39 1.87 -3.81 11.64
C ILE A 39 2.86 -3.93 10.48
N VAL A 40 4.16 -4.09 10.76
CA VAL A 40 5.21 -3.99 9.74
C VAL A 40 5.12 -5.19 8.80
N ARG A 41 4.98 -4.91 7.50
CA ARG A 41 5.20 -5.93 6.46
C ARG A 41 6.69 -6.02 6.17
N ARG A 42 7.27 -7.22 6.35
CA ARG A 42 8.66 -7.47 5.99
C ARG A 42 8.85 -7.22 4.49
N ALA A 43 9.96 -6.57 4.12
CA ALA A 43 10.25 -6.29 2.71
C ALA A 43 10.42 -7.56 1.86
N THR A 44 10.72 -8.71 2.47
CA THR A 44 10.81 -10.00 1.78
C THR A 44 9.47 -10.77 1.72
N ASP A 45 8.35 -10.17 2.16
CA ASP A 45 7.04 -10.81 2.14
C ASP A 45 6.31 -10.53 0.81
N LEU A 46 6.77 -11.22 -0.23
CA LEU A 46 6.24 -11.16 -1.58
C LEU A 46 6.29 -12.54 -2.27
N PRO A 47 5.35 -12.87 -3.17
CA PRO A 47 5.37 -14.14 -3.90
C PRO A 47 6.57 -14.24 -4.85
N PRO A 48 7.11 -15.45 -5.08
CA PRO A 48 8.24 -15.65 -6.00
C PRO A 48 7.85 -15.38 -7.46
N PRO A 49 8.83 -15.19 -8.36
CA PRO A 49 8.59 -15.03 -9.80
C PRO A 49 7.72 -16.11 -10.43
N ILE A 50 6.87 -15.70 -11.37
CA ILE A 50 5.94 -16.61 -12.05
C ILE A 50 6.70 -17.43 -13.09
N THR A 51 6.91 -18.72 -12.81
CA THR A 51 7.63 -19.64 -13.70
C THR A 51 6.74 -20.37 -14.70
N THR A 52 5.41 -20.31 -14.54
CA THR A 52 4.47 -20.99 -15.43
C THR A 52 4.15 -20.18 -16.68
N VAL A 53 3.78 -20.91 -17.72
CA VAL A 53 3.38 -20.36 -19.02
C VAL A 53 1.87 -20.28 -19.14
N GLY A 54 1.39 -19.16 -19.70
CA GLY A 54 0.00 -18.93 -20.05
C GLY A 54 -0.87 -18.36 -18.92
N PRO A 55 -2.07 -17.83 -19.27
CA PRO A 55 -3.00 -17.24 -18.30
C PRO A 55 -3.52 -18.23 -17.25
N ARG A 56 -3.66 -17.78 -16.01
CA ARG A 56 -4.20 -18.54 -14.88
C ARG A 56 -5.31 -17.79 -14.15
N HIS A 57 -6.00 -18.55 -13.29
CA HIS A 57 -6.98 -18.01 -12.35
C HIS A 57 -6.34 -17.86 -10.98
N HIS A 58 -6.34 -16.65 -10.43
CA HIS A 58 -5.79 -16.31 -9.13
C HIS A 58 -6.92 -15.91 -8.19
N ILE A 59 -6.88 -16.41 -6.95
CA ILE A 59 -7.79 -15.98 -5.89
C ILE A 59 -6.98 -15.15 -4.90
N VAL A 60 -7.37 -13.89 -4.72
CA VAL A 60 -6.78 -12.94 -3.78
C VAL A 60 -7.79 -12.72 -2.66
N ASN A 61 -7.42 -13.13 -1.44
CA ASN A 61 -8.25 -12.93 -0.26
C ASN A 61 -7.69 -11.77 0.56
N LEU A 62 -8.50 -10.72 0.70
CA LEU A 62 -8.20 -9.57 1.54
C LEU A 62 -9.15 -9.56 2.73
N GLU A 63 -8.62 -9.33 3.92
CA GLU A 63 -9.39 -9.08 5.13
C GLU A 63 -9.08 -7.67 5.63
N THR A 64 -10.08 -6.80 5.69
CA THR A 64 -9.88 -5.46 6.24
C THR A 64 -10.08 -5.47 7.74
N THR A 65 -9.15 -4.88 8.49
CA THR A 65 -9.20 -4.80 9.96
C THR A 65 -8.79 -3.43 10.46
N GLU A 66 -9.42 -2.99 11.55
CA GLU A 66 -9.06 -1.79 12.32
C GLU A 66 -8.36 -2.24 13.62
N VAL A 67 -7.04 -2.01 13.71
CA VAL A 67 -6.20 -2.57 14.77
C VAL A 67 -5.30 -1.52 15.39
N ILE A 68 -5.02 -1.64 16.68
CA ILE A 68 -3.99 -0.84 17.33
C ILE A 68 -2.63 -1.42 16.94
N GLY A 69 -1.84 -0.64 16.20
CA GLY A 69 -0.52 -1.01 15.72
C GLY A 69 0.59 -0.18 16.36
N GLN A 70 1.78 -0.75 16.48
CA GLN A 70 2.95 -0.01 16.96
C GLN A 70 3.54 0.88 15.84
N VAL A 71 3.72 2.17 16.12
CA VAL A 71 4.37 3.14 15.21
C VAL A 71 5.86 3.26 15.51
N GLU A 72 6.19 3.36 16.80
CA GLU A 72 7.57 3.36 17.35
C GLU A 72 7.56 2.88 18.81
N ASP A 73 8.70 2.90 19.50
CA ASP A 73 8.77 2.42 20.88
C ASP A 73 7.87 3.26 21.82
N GLY A 74 6.94 2.59 22.50
CA GLY A 74 5.97 3.23 23.38
C GLY A 74 4.81 3.98 22.70
N THR A 75 4.77 4.03 21.36
CA THR A 75 3.79 4.81 20.60
C THR A 75 2.97 3.93 19.66
N THR A 76 1.65 4.03 19.73
CA THR A 76 0.71 3.24 18.94
C THR A 76 -0.27 4.12 18.17
N PHE A 77 -0.90 3.55 17.13
CA PHE A 77 -1.90 4.22 16.30
C PHE A 77 -2.97 3.22 15.88
N THR A 78 -4.20 3.68 15.66
CA THR A 78 -5.28 2.83 15.12
C THR A 78 -5.14 2.74 13.60
N TYR A 79 -4.56 1.65 13.12
CA TYR A 79 -4.40 1.39 11.69
C TYR A 79 -5.63 0.73 11.11
N TRP A 80 -5.93 1.07 9.86
CA TRP A 80 -6.86 0.33 9.02
C TRP A 80 -6.03 -0.39 7.97
N THR A 81 -6.15 -1.71 7.91
CA THR A 81 -5.20 -2.54 7.16
C THR A 81 -5.88 -3.48 6.20
N TYR A 82 -5.12 -3.98 5.22
CA TYR A 82 -5.42 -5.23 4.55
C TYR A 82 -4.53 -6.33 5.16
N ASN A 83 -5.16 -7.33 5.79
CA ASN A 83 -4.54 -8.49 6.39
C ASN A 83 -3.55 -8.12 7.52
N ASN A 84 -3.97 -7.23 8.42
CA ASN A 84 -3.28 -6.94 9.69
C ASN A 84 -1.83 -6.42 9.51
N ARG A 85 -1.53 -5.81 8.36
CA ARG A 85 -0.20 -5.30 8.01
C ARG A 85 -0.29 -4.05 7.14
N VAL A 86 0.74 -3.21 7.22
CA VAL A 86 0.93 -2.04 6.35
C VAL A 86 2.32 -2.12 5.70
N PRO A 87 2.40 -2.07 4.36
CA PRO A 87 1.27 -2.17 3.43
C PRO A 87 0.56 -3.53 3.48
N GLY A 88 -0.55 -3.64 2.75
CA GLY A 88 -1.26 -4.89 2.51
C GLY A 88 -0.43 -5.95 1.78
N PRO A 89 -0.96 -7.16 1.56
CA PRO A 89 -0.22 -8.23 0.89
C PRO A 89 0.22 -7.84 -0.53
N PHE A 90 1.44 -8.22 -0.91
CA PHE A 90 1.91 -8.08 -2.28
C PHE A 90 1.20 -9.10 -3.18
N VAL A 91 0.47 -8.62 -4.19
CA VAL A 91 -0.20 -9.48 -5.16
C VAL A 91 0.69 -9.61 -6.40
N ARG A 92 0.90 -10.85 -6.88
CA ARG A 92 1.73 -11.10 -8.07
C ARG A 92 0.96 -11.97 -9.06
N VAL A 93 0.74 -11.44 -10.25
CA VAL A 93 0.02 -12.09 -11.37
C VAL A 93 0.76 -11.79 -12.67
N ARG A 94 0.36 -12.42 -13.78
CA ARG A 94 0.85 -12.16 -15.13
C ARG A 94 -0.23 -11.47 -15.96
N VAL A 95 0.18 -10.67 -16.94
CA VAL A 95 -0.73 -10.16 -17.96
C VAL A 95 -1.52 -11.32 -18.60
N GLY A 96 -2.82 -11.11 -18.74
CA GLY A 96 -3.76 -12.10 -19.24
C GLY A 96 -4.43 -12.94 -18.15
N ASP A 97 -3.90 -12.98 -16.92
CA ASP A 97 -4.50 -13.71 -15.82
C ASP A 97 -5.88 -13.15 -15.45
N THR A 98 -6.73 -14.05 -14.96
CA THR A 98 -8.01 -13.70 -14.33
C THR A 98 -7.81 -13.71 -12.82
N VAL A 99 -8.13 -12.61 -12.15
CA VAL A 99 -7.98 -12.44 -10.71
C VAL A 99 -9.36 -12.30 -10.08
N GLU A 100 -9.72 -13.24 -9.23
CA GLU A 100 -10.86 -13.16 -8.32
C GLU A 100 -10.40 -12.56 -7.00
N VAL A 101 -11.00 -11.43 -6.62
CA VAL A 101 -10.74 -10.78 -5.33
C VAL A 101 -11.93 -11.06 -4.43
N ASN A 102 -11.65 -11.64 -3.26
CA ASN A 102 -12.59 -11.81 -2.17
C ASN A 102 -12.16 -10.90 -1.03
N MET A 103 -12.97 -9.90 -0.72
CA MET A 103 -12.69 -8.94 0.34
C MET A 103 -13.70 -9.11 1.47
N THR A 104 -13.21 -9.47 2.65
CA THR A 104 -14.00 -9.56 3.88
C THR A 104 -13.72 -8.34 4.74
N ASN A 105 -14.77 -7.65 5.17
CA ASN A 105 -14.66 -6.62 6.18
C ASN A 105 -14.90 -7.24 7.56
N ALA A 106 -13.91 -7.18 8.45
CA ALA A 106 -14.03 -7.77 9.78
C ALA A 106 -15.26 -7.24 10.54
N ALA A 107 -15.90 -8.11 11.32
CA ALA A 107 -17.19 -7.80 11.93
C ALA A 107 -17.11 -6.75 13.06
N ASP A 108 -15.92 -6.56 13.61
CA ASP A 108 -15.59 -5.60 14.66
C ASP A 108 -15.08 -4.25 14.15
N ASN A 109 -14.91 -4.08 12.84
CA ASN A 109 -14.58 -2.78 12.26
C ASN A 109 -15.73 -1.78 12.45
N ALA A 110 -15.38 -0.50 12.59
CA ALA A 110 -16.35 0.59 12.63
C ALA A 110 -16.77 1.04 11.22
N MET A 111 -15.86 0.93 10.25
CA MET A 111 -15.99 1.54 8.93
C MET A 111 -16.35 0.53 7.84
N MET A 112 -17.03 1.04 6.82
CA MET A 112 -17.11 0.35 5.53
C MET A 112 -15.73 0.41 4.86
N HIS A 113 -15.32 -0.69 4.24
CA HIS A 113 -14.12 -0.73 3.42
C HIS A 113 -14.43 -1.27 2.03
N ASN A 114 -13.53 -1.01 1.08
CA ASN A 114 -13.51 -1.57 -0.26
C ASN A 114 -12.06 -1.62 -0.75
N VAL A 115 -11.84 -1.97 -2.02
CA VAL A 115 -10.53 -1.91 -2.65
C VAL A 115 -10.62 -1.45 -4.10
N ASP A 116 -9.82 -0.44 -4.43
CA ASP A 116 -9.50 0.03 -5.79
C ASP A 116 -8.11 -0.52 -6.16
N PHE A 117 -8.06 -1.37 -7.18
CA PHE A 117 -6.80 -1.81 -7.78
C PHE A 117 -6.52 -0.98 -9.04
N HIS A 118 -5.38 -0.28 -9.10
CA HIS A 118 -5.01 0.47 -10.31
C HIS A 118 -4.70 -0.44 -11.51
N ALA A 119 -4.50 -1.75 -11.28
CA ALA A 119 -4.38 -2.76 -12.32
C ALA A 119 -5.73 -3.12 -13.00
N VAL A 120 -6.86 -2.65 -12.46
CA VAL A 120 -8.20 -2.95 -12.96
C VAL A 120 -8.65 -1.91 -13.99
N THR A 121 -8.97 -2.36 -15.19
CA THR A 121 -9.69 -1.53 -16.18
C THR A 121 -11.20 -1.66 -15.95
N GLY A 122 -11.75 -0.84 -15.06
CA GLY A 122 -13.17 -0.85 -14.72
C GLY A 122 -13.55 0.26 -13.73
N PRO A 123 -14.85 0.48 -13.47
CA PRO A 123 -15.30 1.55 -12.58
C PRO A 123 -14.68 1.45 -11.18
N GLY A 124 -13.98 2.51 -10.76
CA GLY A 124 -13.33 2.62 -9.44
C GLY A 124 -12.35 1.49 -9.12
N GLY A 125 -11.77 0.84 -10.15
CA GLY A 125 -10.83 -0.26 -9.98
C GLY A 125 -11.33 -1.46 -9.15
N GLY A 126 -12.65 -1.63 -9.03
CA GLY A 126 -13.28 -2.66 -8.20
C GLY A 126 -13.92 -2.16 -6.90
N ALA A 127 -13.73 -0.89 -6.53
CA ALA A 127 -14.20 -0.31 -5.27
C ALA A 127 -15.72 -0.43 -5.08
N ALA A 128 -16.51 -0.17 -6.13
CA ALA A 128 -17.97 -0.29 -6.07
C ALA A 128 -18.43 -1.74 -5.89
N ALA A 129 -17.68 -2.71 -6.45
CA ALA A 129 -18.00 -4.13 -6.34
C ALA A 129 -17.58 -4.73 -4.99
N THR A 130 -16.66 -4.08 -4.29
CA THR A 130 -16.10 -4.52 -3.00
C THR A 130 -16.54 -3.65 -1.83
N ALA A 131 -17.51 -2.76 -1.98
CA ALA A 131 -18.09 -1.99 -0.88
C ALA A 131 -18.77 -2.91 0.16
N ALA A 132 -18.07 -3.17 1.26
CA ALA A 132 -18.46 -4.13 2.29
C ALA A 132 -18.62 -3.43 3.65
N ASN A 133 -19.80 -3.55 4.25
CA ASN A 133 -20.01 -3.17 5.66
C ASN A 133 -19.30 -4.18 6.59
N PRO A 134 -19.04 -3.83 7.86
CA PRO A 134 -18.50 -4.78 8.84
C PRO A 134 -19.28 -6.10 8.86
N GLY A 135 -18.54 -7.20 8.76
CA GLY A 135 -19.07 -8.57 8.71
C GLY A 135 -19.48 -9.06 7.32
N GLU A 136 -19.41 -8.23 6.27
CA GLU A 136 -19.70 -8.65 4.89
C GLU A 136 -18.44 -9.12 4.15
N THR A 137 -18.62 -10.12 3.29
CA THR A 137 -17.67 -10.45 2.22
C THR A 137 -18.27 -10.03 0.88
N LYS A 138 -17.48 -9.32 0.07
CA LYS A 138 -17.82 -8.97 -1.31
C LYS A 138 -16.71 -9.44 -2.24
N SER A 139 -17.08 -9.75 -3.48
CA SER A 139 -16.16 -10.32 -4.45
C SER A 139 -16.36 -9.75 -5.83
N PHE A 140 -15.28 -9.68 -6.60
CA PHE A 140 -15.33 -9.38 -8.03
C PHE A 140 -14.19 -10.10 -8.75
N THR A 141 -14.29 -10.18 -10.07
CA THR A 141 -13.27 -10.77 -10.91
C THR A 141 -12.86 -9.78 -11.99
N PHE A 142 -11.56 -9.66 -12.24
CA PHE A 142 -11.03 -8.88 -13.35
C PHE A 142 -9.98 -9.65 -14.13
N LYS A 143 -9.69 -9.18 -15.34
CA LYS A 143 -8.56 -9.67 -16.14
C LYS A 143 -7.42 -8.67 -16.04
N ALA A 144 -6.20 -9.12 -15.72
CA ALA A 144 -5.02 -8.26 -15.69
C ALA A 144 -4.60 -7.94 -17.13
N LEU A 145 -4.90 -6.74 -17.62
CA LEU A 145 -4.75 -6.38 -19.04
C LEU A 145 -3.40 -5.72 -19.39
N ALA A 146 -2.76 -5.06 -18.43
CA ALA A 146 -1.56 -4.27 -18.65
C ALA A 146 -0.45 -4.70 -17.67
N PRO A 147 0.77 -5.01 -18.15
CA PRO A 147 1.91 -5.24 -17.28
C PRO A 147 2.37 -3.94 -16.60
N GLY A 148 2.76 -4.05 -15.34
CA GLY A 148 3.18 -2.93 -14.52
C GLY A 148 3.19 -3.28 -13.04
N LEU A 149 3.68 -2.34 -12.22
CA LEU A 149 3.51 -2.37 -10.78
C LEU A 149 2.49 -1.30 -10.40
N TYR A 150 1.41 -1.71 -9.75
CA TYR A 150 0.24 -0.87 -9.51
C TYR A 150 -0.07 -0.81 -8.02
N VAL A 151 -0.46 0.37 -7.54
CA VAL A 151 -1.02 0.52 -6.20
C VAL A 151 -2.43 -0.08 -6.18
N TYR A 152 -2.82 -0.63 -5.04
CA TYR A 152 -4.21 -0.78 -4.67
C TYR A 152 -4.44 -0.12 -3.31
N HIS A 153 -5.64 0.41 -3.09
CA HIS A 153 -5.97 1.09 -1.83
C HIS A 153 -7.47 1.11 -1.58
N CYS A 154 -7.86 1.46 -0.36
CA CYS A 154 -9.27 1.67 -0.04
C CYS A 154 -9.77 2.96 -0.70
N ALA A 155 -11.01 2.95 -1.14
CA ALA A 155 -11.70 4.04 -1.83
C ALA A 155 -13.08 4.35 -1.20
N THR A 156 -13.29 3.97 0.07
CA THR A 156 -14.44 4.45 0.86
C THR A 156 -14.27 5.94 1.20
N PRO A 157 -15.29 6.79 1.04
CA PRO A 157 -15.23 8.19 1.48
C PRO A 157 -15.12 8.35 3.01
N MET A 158 -14.24 9.20 3.55
CA MET A 158 -13.23 10.00 2.84
C MET A 158 -11.98 9.18 2.49
N VAL A 159 -11.69 9.09 1.19
CA VAL A 159 -10.67 8.18 0.64
C VAL A 159 -9.27 8.43 1.24
N SER A 160 -8.89 9.70 1.40
CA SER A 160 -7.59 10.09 1.94
C SER A 160 -7.36 9.59 3.36
N GLN A 161 -8.40 9.57 4.21
CA GLN A 161 -8.31 9.05 5.58
C GLN A 161 -8.08 7.55 5.58
N HIS A 162 -8.83 6.81 4.75
CA HIS A 162 -8.63 5.37 4.65
C HIS A 162 -7.22 5.00 4.18
N ILE A 163 -6.66 5.77 3.25
CA ILE A 163 -5.28 5.60 2.79
C ILE A 163 -4.29 5.95 3.90
N ALA A 164 -4.45 7.12 4.55
CA ALA A 164 -3.57 7.59 5.63
C ALA A 164 -3.50 6.59 6.80
N ASN A 165 -4.62 5.92 7.11
CA ASN A 165 -4.68 4.93 8.18
C ASN A 165 -4.03 3.57 7.81
N GLY A 166 -3.52 3.41 6.59
CA GLY A 166 -2.69 2.26 6.19
C GLY A 166 -3.26 1.35 5.11
N MET A 167 -4.43 1.67 4.53
CA MET A 167 -5.10 0.80 3.55
C MET A 167 -4.56 0.96 2.13
N TYR A 168 -3.33 0.51 1.91
CA TYR A 168 -2.69 0.47 0.58
C TYR A 168 -1.76 -0.74 0.44
N GLY A 169 -1.55 -1.18 -0.80
CA GLY A 169 -0.61 -2.24 -1.15
C GLY A 169 -0.21 -2.21 -2.62
N LEU A 170 0.57 -3.21 -3.07
CA LEU A 170 1.01 -3.34 -4.46
C LEU A 170 0.50 -4.62 -5.12
N ILE A 171 0.10 -4.50 -6.38
CA ILE A 171 -0.07 -5.61 -7.31
C ILE A 171 0.94 -5.48 -8.45
N LEU A 172 1.76 -6.51 -8.63
CA LEU A 172 2.63 -6.70 -9.79
C LEU A 172 1.89 -7.52 -10.83
N VAL A 173 1.76 -6.94 -12.03
CA VAL A 173 1.35 -7.65 -13.25
C VAL A 173 2.59 -7.85 -14.10
N GLU A 174 3.17 -9.05 -14.05
CA GLU A 174 4.34 -9.39 -14.86
C GLU A 174 4.00 -9.38 -16.37
N PRO A 175 4.94 -8.96 -17.22
CA PRO A 175 4.80 -9.14 -18.67
C PRO A 175 4.80 -10.62 -19.05
N GLU A 176 4.41 -10.94 -20.29
CA GLU A 176 4.26 -12.33 -20.75
C GLU A 176 5.55 -13.17 -20.63
N GLY A 177 6.72 -12.55 -20.80
CA GLY A 177 8.03 -13.18 -20.63
C GLY A 177 8.56 -13.21 -19.20
N GLY A 178 7.89 -12.56 -18.25
CA GLY A 178 8.41 -12.30 -16.90
C GLY A 178 9.46 -11.18 -16.88
N LEU A 179 9.98 -10.90 -15.69
CA LEU A 179 11.07 -9.95 -15.49
C LEU A 179 12.44 -10.66 -15.50
N PRO A 180 13.54 -9.96 -15.80
CA PRO A 180 14.89 -10.49 -15.61
C PRO A 180 15.07 -11.04 -14.18
N ALA A 181 15.86 -12.11 -14.04
CA ALA A 181 16.18 -12.64 -12.72
C ALA A 181 17.10 -11.67 -11.95
N VAL A 182 16.88 -11.59 -10.64
CA VAL A 182 17.73 -10.90 -9.67
C VAL A 182 17.92 -11.81 -8.47
N ASP A 183 18.94 -11.56 -7.65
CA ASP A 183 19.24 -12.37 -6.47
C ASP A 183 18.24 -12.10 -5.33
N HIS A 184 17.82 -10.83 -5.18
CA HIS A 184 16.84 -10.42 -4.17
C HIS A 184 15.71 -9.57 -4.75
N GLU A 185 14.50 -9.77 -4.24
CA GLU A 185 13.35 -8.91 -4.49
C GLU A 185 12.81 -8.36 -3.17
N PHE A 186 12.52 -7.06 -3.13
CA PHE A 186 12.02 -6.37 -1.94
C PHE A 186 10.74 -5.59 -2.23
N TYR A 187 9.83 -5.59 -1.26
CA TYR A 187 8.56 -4.89 -1.26
C TYR A 187 8.58 -3.73 -0.25
N VAL A 188 8.55 -2.50 -0.76
CA VAL A 188 8.58 -1.30 0.06
C VAL A 188 7.47 -0.34 -0.36
N MET A 189 6.71 0.17 0.60
CA MET A 189 5.82 1.30 0.36
C MET A 189 6.05 2.41 1.38
N GLN A 190 6.08 3.64 0.87
CA GLN A 190 6.05 4.84 1.69
C GLN A 190 4.61 5.26 1.99
N GLY A 191 4.37 5.67 3.23
CA GLY A 191 3.11 6.27 3.67
C GLY A 191 3.32 7.40 4.68
N GLU A 192 2.21 8.06 4.99
CA GLU A 192 2.14 9.21 5.89
C GLU A 192 1.12 8.94 7.01
N LEU A 193 1.49 9.26 8.25
CA LEU A 193 0.55 9.28 9.39
C LEU A 193 0.29 10.72 9.82
N TYR A 194 -0.97 11.02 10.09
CA TYR A 194 -1.45 12.34 10.48
C TYR A 194 -2.05 12.26 11.88
N THR A 195 -1.34 12.84 12.85
CA THR A 195 -1.73 12.73 14.26
C THR A 195 -1.85 14.11 14.88
N GLU A 196 -2.72 14.26 15.88
CA GLU A 196 -2.85 15.50 16.65
C GLU A 196 -1.59 15.75 17.48
N GLU A 197 -1.00 14.69 18.04
CA GLU A 197 0.21 14.76 18.84
C GLU A 197 1.48 14.78 17.96
N GLU A 198 2.56 15.36 18.50
CA GLU A 198 3.87 15.39 17.85
C GLU A 198 4.54 14.01 17.82
N MET A 199 5.46 13.84 16.86
CA MET A 199 6.31 12.67 16.75
C MET A 199 7.04 12.38 18.08
N GLY A 200 7.11 11.12 18.51
CA GLY A 200 7.73 10.73 19.79
C GLY A 200 6.81 10.79 21.01
N THR A 201 5.56 11.23 20.85
CA THR A 201 4.58 11.22 21.96
C THR A 201 4.18 9.77 22.30
N PRO A 202 4.35 9.30 23.55
CA PRO A 202 4.00 7.93 23.93
C PRO A 202 2.48 7.75 24.07
N GLY A 203 2.03 6.51 23.90
CA GLY A 203 0.63 6.12 24.00
C GLY A 203 -0.05 5.97 22.64
N LEU A 204 -1.39 5.87 22.67
CA LEU A 204 -2.21 5.80 21.47
C LEU A 204 -2.39 7.21 20.89
N LEU A 205 -1.83 7.44 19.71
CA LEU A 205 -1.96 8.70 18.99
C LEU A 205 -3.37 8.86 18.41
N THR A 206 -3.83 10.11 18.37
CA THR A 206 -5.12 10.49 17.81
C THR A 206 -4.95 10.89 16.35
N GLU A 207 -5.75 10.34 15.44
CA GLU A 207 -5.78 10.74 14.03
C GLU A 207 -6.20 12.22 13.89
N SER A 208 -5.51 12.98 13.04
CA SER A 208 -5.86 14.38 12.72
C SER A 208 -6.31 14.56 11.27
N VAL A 209 -7.61 14.75 11.07
CA VAL A 209 -8.19 15.11 9.76
C VAL A 209 -7.75 16.52 9.34
N GLU A 210 -7.52 17.44 10.28
CA GLU A 210 -7.04 18.79 9.97
C GLU A 210 -5.62 18.74 9.37
N HIS A 211 -4.69 18.04 10.03
CA HIS A 211 -3.34 17.85 9.48
C HIS A 211 -3.36 17.13 8.14
N LEU A 212 -4.25 16.12 7.98
CA LEU A 212 -4.44 15.42 6.71
C LEU A 212 -4.86 16.37 5.58
N MET A 213 -5.86 17.23 5.81
CA MET A 213 -6.35 18.18 4.81
C MET A 213 -5.34 19.29 4.50
N ASN A 214 -4.47 19.63 5.46
CA ASN A 214 -3.39 20.59 5.28
C ASN A 214 -2.09 19.97 4.75
N GLU A 215 -2.08 18.65 4.50
CA GLU A 215 -0.91 17.88 4.09
C GLU A 215 0.31 18.06 5.01
N GLN A 216 0.08 18.06 6.32
CA GLN A 216 1.09 18.18 7.38
C GLN A 216 1.26 16.86 8.14
N PRO A 217 1.91 15.83 7.57
CA PRO A 217 2.08 14.56 8.24
C PRO A 217 3.04 14.68 9.42
N THR A 218 2.76 13.94 10.48
CA THR A 218 3.63 13.83 11.66
C THR A 218 4.71 12.77 11.45
N TYR A 219 4.39 11.69 10.74
CA TYR A 219 5.34 10.63 10.40
C TYR A 219 5.37 10.39 8.89
N TYR A 220 6.59 10.16 8.39
CA TYR A 220 6.82 9.43 7.14
C TYR A 220 7.36 8.05 7.49
N VAL A 221 6.74 7.02 6.92
CA VAL A 221 7.06 5.62 7.24
C VAL A 221 7.30 4.84 5.96
N MET A 222 8.22 3.88 6.02
CA MET A 222 8.33 2.82 5.02
C MET A 222 7.80 1.53 5.67
N ASN A 223 6.82 0.88 5.06
CA ASN A 223 6.15 -0.29 5.61
C ASN A 223 5.52 -0.06 7.00
N GLY A 224 4.83 1.07 7.13
CA GLY A 224 3.82 1.31 8.16
C GLY A 224 4.31 1.95 9.47
N ALA A 225 5.52 1.65 9.92
CA ALA A 225 6.06 2.14 11.20
C ALA A 225 7.36 2.94 11.01
N PHE A 226 7.69 3.77 12.01
CA PHE A 226 8.95 4.50 12.04
C PHE A 226 10.12 3.52 12.14
N LYS A 227 11.13 3.69 11.29
CA LYS A 227 12.33 2.82 11.24
C LYS A 227 12.02 1.33 11.04
N ALA A 228 10.84 1.00 10.48
CA ALA A 228 10.38 -0.38 10.33
C ALA A 228 11.34 -1.30 9.57
N LEU A 229 12.09 -0.76 8.60
CA LEU A 229 13.03 -1.49 7.75
C LEU A 229 14.49 -1.27 8.14
N THR A 230 14.74 -1.11 9.45
CA THR A 230 16.10 -0.94 10.01
C THR A 230 16.38 -2.00 11.07
N GLY A 231 17.62 -2.06 11.56
CA GLY A 231 18.03 -3.02 12.59
C GLY A 231 17.77 -4.47 12.15
N ASP A 232 17.07 -5.24 12.98
CA ASP A 232 16.75 -6.65 12.70
C ASP A 232 15.82 -6.84 11.49
N ASN A 233 15.09 -5.79 11.09
CA ASN A 233 14.22 -5.78 9.92
C ASN A 233 14.89 -5.17 8.67
N ALA A 234 16.18 -4.83 8.74
CA ALA A 234 16.91 -4.31 7.59
C ALA A 234 16.95 -5.33 6.45
N LEU A 235 16.78 -4.84 5.22
CA LEU A 235 16.96 -5.62 4.00
C LEU A 235 18.40 -6.13 3.95
N GLN A 236 18.59 -7.38 3.55
CA GLN A 236 19.89 -8.06 3.53
C GLN A 236 20.22 -8.52 2.11
N ALA A 237 21.46 -8.31 1.68
CA ALA A 237 22.03 -8.82 0.45
C ALA A 237 23.54 -9.05 0.64
N GLU A 238 24.16 -9.85 -0.22
CA GLU A 238 25.61 -10.10 -0.22
C GLU A 238 26.32 -9.23 -1.26
N VAL A 239 27.64 -9.04 -1.08
CA VAL A 239 28.47 -8.34 -2.06
C VAL A 239 28.48 -9.15 -3.37
N GLY A 240 28.08 -8.50 -4.46
CA GLY A 240 27.93 -9.09 -5.78
C GLY A 240 26.48 -9.34 -6.18
N ASP A 241 25.56 -9.35 -5.22
CA ASP A 241 24.14 -9.60 -5.48
C ASP A 241 23.47 -8.43 -6.19
N THR A 242 22.50 -8.78 -7.03
CA THR A 242 21.53 -7.86 -7.63
C THR A 242 20.24 -7.85 -6.82
N ALA A 243 19.70 -6.66 -6.57
CA ALA A 243 18.43 -6.49 -5.87
C ALA A 243 17.45 -5.67 -6.72
N ARG A 244 16.19 -6.08 -6.72
CA ARG A 244 15.06 -5.32 -7.26
C ARG A 244 14.15 -4.86 -6.13
N ILE A 245 13.89 -3.56 -6.06
CA ILE A 245 12.95 -2.99 -5.09
C ILE A 245 11.68 -2.57 -5.83
N TYR A 246 10.56 -3.20 -5.47
CA TYR A 246 9.22 -2.78 -5.83
C TYR A 246 8.77 -1.69 -4.86
N PHE A 247 8.94 -0.43 -5.26
CA PHE A 247 8.68 0.73 -4.42
C PHE A 247 7.37 1.41 -4.81
N GLY A 248 6.46 1.59 -3.85
CA GLY A 248 5.21 2.31 -4.02
C GLY A 248 5.07 3.47 -3.05
N VAL A 249 4.23 4.45 -3.40
CA VAL A 249 3.81 5.50 -2.45
C VAL A 249 2.32 5.37 -2.26
N GLY A 250 1.90 4.91 -1.07
CA GLY A 250 0.50 4.98 -0.67
C GLY A 250 0.05 6.44 -0.52
N GLY A 251 0.93 7.27 0.03
CA GLY A 251 0.68 8.69 0.28
C GLY A 251 -0.04 8.88 1.63
N PRO A 252 -1.15 9.66 1.67
CA PRO A 252 -1.97 10.03 0.53
C PRO A 252 -1.52 11.27 -0.24
N ASN A 253 -0.61 12.11 0.28
CA ASN A 253 -0.41 13.45 -0.29
C ASN A 253 0.99 13.68 -0.90
N LYS A 254 2.06 13.14 -0.32
CA LYS A 254 3.43 13.56 -0.63
C LYS A 254 4.08 12.69 -1.71
N ILE A 255 4.85 13.36 -2.56
CA ILE A 255 5.72 12.72 -3.56
C ILE A 255 6.99 12.26 -2.84
N SER A 256 7.42 11.04 -3.08
CA SER A 256 8.72 10.56 -2.62
C SER A 256 9.82 10.92 -3.63
N SER A 257 10.98 11.37 -3.13
CA SER A 257 12.21 11.48 -3.91
C SER A 257 13.10 10.30 -3.55
N PHE A 258 12.71 9.12 -4.00
CA PHE A 258 13.28 7.86 -3.54
C PHE A 258 14.75 7.73 -3.94
N HIS A 259 15.60 7.50 -2.93
CA HIS A 259 17.04 7.37 -3.08
C HIS A 259 17.59 6.30 -2.13
N VAL A 260 18.67 5.64 -2.55
CA VAL A 260 19.46 4.74 -1.69
C VAL A 260 20.84 5.36 -1.50
N ILE A 261 21.10 5.86 -0.30
CA ILE A 261 22.40 6.45 0.05
C ILE A 261 23.48 5.38 -0.09
N GLY A 262 24.48 5.69 -0.92
CA GLY A 262 25.61 4.81 -1.20
C GLY A 262 25.48 4.01 -2.50
N GLU A 263 24.33 4.07 -3.19
CA GLU A 263 24.10 3.37 -4.45
C GLU A 263 23.61 4.29 -5.57
N ILE A 264 23.73 3.80 -6.80
CA ILE A 264 23.10 4.36 -8.01
C ILE A 264 22.17 3.26 -8.55
N PHE A 265 20.97 3.62 -9.00
CA PHE A 265 20.09 2.65 -9.64
C PHE A 265 20.59 2.32 -11.05
N ASP A 266 20.95 1.05 -11.24
CA ASP A 266 21.36 0.50 -12.53
C ASP A 266 20.20 0.56 -13.53
N HIS A 267 19.00 0.23 -13.06
CA HIS A 267 17.76 0.34 -13.83
C HIS A 267 16.66 0.98 -13.01
N VAL A 268 15.93 1.92 -13.62
CA VAL A 268 14.69 2.48 -13.09
C VAL A 268 13.58 2.30 -14.11
N TYR A 269 12.58 1.51 -13.74
CA TYR A 269 11.30 1.45 -14.43
C TYR A 269 10.44 2.61 -13.93
N ARG A 270 10.64 3.77 -14.58
CA ARG A 270 9.95 5.01 -14.24
C ARG A 270 8.43 4.83 -14.39
N ASP A 271 7.69 5.39 -13.45
CA ASP A 271 6.23 5.28 -13.35
C ASP A 271 5.71 3.83 -13.39
N ALA A 272 6.57 2.88 -12.97
CA ALA A 272 6.29 1.44 -12.93
C ALA A 272 5.87 0.81 -14.26
N SER A 273 6.26 1.40 -15.40
CA SER A 273 6.05 0.80 -16.72
C SER A 273 7.06 -0.33 -16.97
N LEU A 274 6.60 -1.58 -16.88
CA LEU A 274 7.44 -2.78 -17.05
C LEU A 274 7.60 -3.25 -18.50
N THR A 275 7.02 -2.53 -19.45
CA THR A 275 7.16 -2.81 -20.89
C THR A 275 8.03 -1.78 -21.60
N SER A 276 8.28 -0.63 -20.98
CA SER A 276 9.22 0.36 -21.48
C SER A 276 10.64 -0.03 -21.09
N PRO A 277 11.66 0.26 -21.92
CA PRO A 277 13.04 0.11 -21.50
C PRO A 277 13.30 0.93 -20.22
N PRO A 278 13.93 0.35 -19.19
CA PRO A 278 14.30 1.11 -18.01
C PRO A 278 15.32 2.20 -18.37
N ILE A 279 15.29 3.30 -17.64
CA ILE A 279 16.36 4.29 -17.68
C ILE A 279 17.51 3.80 -16.78
N THR A 280 18.74 4.11 -17.14
CA THR A 280 19.94 3.67 -16.41
C THR A 280 20.63 4.84 -15.70
N ASP A 281 21.52 4.52 -14.76
CA ASP A 281 22.43 5.46 -14.11
C ASP A 281 21.71 6.59 -13.33
N VAL A 282 20.64 6.24 -12.60
CA VAL A 282 19.78 7.21 -11.91
C VAL A 282 20.08 7.25 -10.42
N GLN A 283 20.39 8.45 -9.90
CA GLN A 283 20.63 8.64 -8.46
C GLN A 283 19.35 8.67 -7.62
N THR A 284 18.27 9.28 -8.13
CA THR A 284 17.02 9.55 -7.38
C THR A 284 15.86 9.57 -8.34
N VAL A 285 14.73 8.97 -7.96
CA VAL A 285 13.52 8.91 -8.78
C VAL A 285 12.34 9.50 -8.02
N LEU A 286 11.55 10.35 -8.69
CA LEU A 286 10.30 10.86 -8.12
C LEU A 286 9.21 9.80 -8.25
N VAL A 287 8.50 9.53 -7.16
CA VAL A 287 7.38 8.58 -7.11
C VAL A 287 6.15 9.30 -6.55
N PRO A 288 5.10 9.49 -7.36
CA PRO A 288 3.91 10.25 -6.94
C PRO A 288 3.05 9.45 -5.96
N PRO A 289 2.22 10.11 -5.11
CA PRO A 289 1.23 9.41 -4.30
C PRO A 289 0.24 8.64 -5.18
N GLY A 290 -0.07 7.41 -4.78
CA GLY A 290 -0.82 6.46 -5.62
C GLY A 290 -0.01 5.89 -6.79
N GLY A 291 1.29 6.19 -6.87
CA GLY A 291 2.19 5.69 -7.91
C GLY A 291 3.21 4.70 -7.37
N ALA A 292 4.01 4.16 -8.30
CA ALA A 292 5.07 3.22 -8.01
C ALA A 292 6.26 3.40 -8.97
N THR A 293 7.37 2.78 -8.61
CA THR A 293 8.53 2.56 -9.47
C THR A 293 9.16 1.21 -9.14
N VAL A 294 9.93 0.66 -10.07
CA VAL A 294 10.79 -0.48 -9.81
C VAL A 294 12.22 -0.03 -10.07
N VAL A 295 13.10 -0.28 -9.09
CA VAL A 295 14.53 0.00 -9.25
C VAL A 295 15.33 -1.29 -9.10
N GLU A 296 16.44 -1.36 -9.81
CA GLU A 296 17.43 -2.43 -9.69
C GLU A 296 18.79 -1.81 -9.41
N LEU A 297 19.57 -2.51 -8.60
CA LEU A 297 20.91 -2.12 -8.19
C LEU A 297 21.74 -3.37 -7.89
N LYS A 298 23.06 -3.22 -7.92
CA LYS A 298 24.02 -4.25 -7.56
C LYS A 298 24.95 -3.77 -6.45
N PHE A 299 25.08 -4.56 -5.39
CA PHE A 299 25.93 -4.19 -4.25
C PHE A 299 27.38 -4.58 -4.49
N GLU A 300 28.24 -3.63 -4.85
CA GLU A 300 29.64 -3.91 -5.19
C GLU A 300 30.60 -3.93 -3.99
N VAL A 301 30.21 -3.33 -2.87
CA VAL A 301 31.04 -3.20 -1.67
C VAL A 301 30.24 -3.51 -0.39
N PRO A 302 30.87 -4.04 0.68
CA PRO A 302 30.18 -4.27 1.93
C PRO A 302 29.88 -2.94 2.64
N GLY A 303 28.68 -2.80 3.20
CA GLY A 303 28.31 -1.59 3.93
C GLY A 303 26.85 -1.56 4.36
N SER A 304 26.46 -0.43 4.97
CA SER A 304 25.06 -0.12 5.24
C SER A 304 24.58 0.93 4.25
N TYR A 305 23.53 0.59 3.52
CA TYR A 305 22.88 1.44 2.52
C TYR A 305 21.54 1.91 3.08
N ILE A 306 21.21 3.19 2.89
CA ILE A 306 20.06 3.81 3.58
C ILE A 306 19.03 4.27 2.55
N MET A 307 17.84 3.67 2.60
CA MET A 307 16.68 4.15 1.83
C MET A 307 16.13 5.43 2.44
N VAL A 308 15.91 6.46 1.61
CA VAL A 308 15.32 7.76 1.97
C VAL A 308 14.34 8.27 0.93
#